data_AF-A0A6G8FYK5-F1
#
_entry.id   AF-A0A6G8FYK5-F1
#
_cell.length_a   1.000
_cell.length_b   1.000
_cell.length_c   1.000
_cell.angle_alpha   90.00
_cell.angle_beta   90.00
_cell.angle_gamma   90.00
#
_symmetry.space_group_name_H-M   'P 1'
#
loop_
_entity.id
_entity.type
_entity.pdbx_description
1 polymer ?
#
loop_
_entity_poly.entity_id
_entity_poly.type
_entity_poly.pdbx_seq_one_letter_code
_entity_poly.pdbx_strand_id
1 'polypeptide(L)'
;MPTGPDPLRARAAASRLDALRDTLAEAEDDVLASLVVTGEPRPQRVLDDWLDQVADTLRALGEAADEVAVTLAPHAAPGPVPPGAATPLTRPSAPHGVER
;
A
#
# COMPACT_ATOMS: atom_id res chain seq x y z
N MET A 1 28.42 3.63 9.54
CA MET A 1 27.41 3.32 8.51
C MET A 1 26.15 4.08 8.88
N PRO A 2 25.60 4.96 8.03
CA PRO A 2 24.29 5.54 8.32
C PRO A 2 23.28 4.40 8.40
N THR A 3 22.71 4.17 9.58
CA THR A 3 21.58 3.28 9.77
C THR A 3 20.44 3.82 8.92
N GLY A 4 20.00 3.04 7.95
CA GLY A 4 18.84 3.38 7.11
C GLY A 4 17.58 3.63 7.94
N PRO A 5 16.51 4.15 7.33
CA PRO A 5 15.24 4.44 8.01
C PRO A 5 14.73 3.22 8.80
N ASP A 6 14.15 3.51 9.97
CA ASP A 6 13.57 2.49 10.86
C ASP A 6 12.56 1.61 10.09
N PRO A 7 12.75 0.28 10.04
CA PRO A 7 11.92 -0.63 9.25
C PRO A 7 10.45 -0.63 9.67
N LEU A 8 10.14 -0.34 10.95
CA LEU A 8 8.75 -0.22 11.40
C LEU A 8 8.10 1.05 10.85
N ARG A 9 8.84 2.17 10.81
CA ARG A 9 8.38 3.41 10.20
C ARG A 9 8.22 3.27 8.69
N ALA A 10 9.12 2.55 8.02
CA ALA A 10 9.03 2.27 6.59
C ALA A 10 7.75 1.50 6.23
N ARG A 11 7.41 0.45 7.00
CA ARG A 11 6.15 -0.30 6.81
C ARG A 11 4.91 0.54 7.09
N ALA A 12 4.95 1.36 8.14
CA ALA A 12 3.84 2.27 8.47
C ALA A 12 3.65 3.35 7.39
N ALA A 13 4.72 3.79 6.72
CA ALA A 13 4.65 4.70 5.59
C ALA A 13 4.04 4.00 4.36
N ALA A 14 4.49 2.79 4.03
CA ALA A 14 3.93 2.00 2.93
C ALA A 14 2.42 1.75 3.10
N SER A 15 1.98 1.31 4.28
CA SER A 15 0.56 1.09 4.57
C SER A 15 -0.29 2.37 4.46
N ARG A 16 0.27 3.53 4.78
CA ARG A 16 -0.42 4.82 4.60
C ARG A 16 -0.51 5.24 3.13
N LEU A 17 0.51 4.92 2.33
CA LEU A 17 0.49 5.17 0.89
C LEU A 17 -0.54 4.26 0.21
N ASP A 18 -0.66 3.00 0.63
CA ASP A 18 -1.71 2.08 0.16
C ASP A 18 -3.10 2.66 0.44
N ALA A 19 -3.37 3.04 1.69
CA ALA A 19 -4.65 3.63 2.07
C ALA A 19 -4.94 4.97 1.37
N LEU A 20 -3.90 5.77 1.08
CA LEU A 20 -4.05 6.99 0.29
C LEU A 20 -4.48 6.65 -1.13
N ARG A 21 -3.85 5.66 -1.78
CA ARG A 21 -4.20 5.22 -3.14
C ARG A 21 -5.65 4.74 -3.23
N ASP A 22 -6.11 3.96 -2.25
CA ASP A 22 -7.51 3.52 -2.19
C ASP A 22 -8.46 4.73 -2.08
N THR A 23 -8.15 5.68 -1.19
CA THR A 23 -8.95 6.92 -1.03
C THR A 23 -9.00 7.75 -2.32
N LEU A 24 -7.88 7.86 -3.05
CA LEU A 24 -7.83 8.63 -4.29
C LEU A 24 -8.68 7.99 -5.38
N ALA A 25 -8.68 6.65 -5.46
CA ALA A 25 -9.50 5.92 -6.42
C ALA A 25 -11.01 6.05 -6.12
N GLU A 26 -11.40 5.98 -4.84
CA GLU A 26 -12.79 6.25 -4.43
C GLU A 26 -13.21 7.69 -4.74
N ALA A 27 -12.33 8.67 -4.47
CA ALA A 27 -12.61 10.07 -4.78
C ALA A 27 -12.73 10.34 -6.29
N GLU A 28 -11.93 9.67 -7.13
CA GLU A 28 -12.05 9.74 -8.60
C GLU A 28 -13.43 9.24 -9.06
N ASP A 29 -13.89 8.10 -8.54
CA ASP A 29 -15.20 7.52 -8.87
C ASP A 29 -16.36 8.44 -8.45
N ASP A 30 -16.30 9.00 -7.23
CA ASP A 30 -17.30 9.96 -6.73
C ASP A 30 -17.36 11.25 -7.57
N VAL A 31 -16.21 11.73 -8.02
CA VAL A 31 -16.07 12.92 -8.88
C VAL A 31 -16.68 12.65 -10.26
N LEU A 32 -16.40 11.50 -10.86
CA LEU A 32 -17.02 11.08 -12.13
C LEU A 32 -18.52 10.82 -11.99
N ALA A 33 -18.97 10.29 -10.85
CA ALA A 33 -20.39 10.08 -10.55
C ALA A 33 -21.17 11.38 -10.31
N SER A 34 -20.48 12.45 -9.92
CA SER A 34 -21.06 13.77 -9.65
C SER A 34 -21.27 14.64 -10.91
N LEU A 35 -20.97 14.11 -12.09
CA LEU A 35 -21.19 14.78 -13.38
C LEU A 35 -22.68 15.05 -13.64
N VAL A 36 -23.14 16.22 -13.20
CA VAL A 36 -24.45 16.76 -13.53
C VAL A 36 -24.37 17.44 -14.90
N VAL A 37 -25.24 17.03 -15.83
CA VAL A 37 -25.43 17.76 -17.08
C VAL A 37 -26.22 19.04 -16.77
N THR A 38 -25.52 20.17 -16.72
CA THR A 38 -26.10 21.49 -16.40
C THR A 38 -26.98 22.05 -17.53
N GLY A 39 -26.89 21.49 -18.74
CA GLY A 39 -27.64 21.91 -19.93
C GLY A 39 -27.10 23.18 -20.62
N GLU A 40 -26.23 23.94 -19.95
CA GLU A 40 -25.57 25.11 -20.53
C GLU A 40 -24.13 24.80 -21.00
N PRO A 41 -23.76 25.08 -22.26
CA PRO A 41 -22.50 24.61 -22.84
C PRO A 41 -21.23 25.16 -22.17
N ARG A 42 -21.29 26.39 -21.64
CA ARG A 42 -20.10 27.06 -21.10
C ARG A 42 -19.80 26.65 -19.65
N PRO A 43 -20.78 26.65 -18.72
CA PRO A 43 -20.58 26.07 -17.39
C PRO A 43 -20.18 24.59 -17.45
N GLN A 44 -20.75 23.82 -18.39
CA GLN A 44 -20.40 22.41 -18.54
C GLN A 44 -18.92 22.21 -18.88
N ARG A 45 -18.37 22.95 -19.85
CA ARG A 45 -16.95 22.85 -20.20
C ARG A 45 -16.01 23.19 -19.04
N VAL A 46 -16.35 24.21 -18.24
CA VAL A 46 -15.55 24.59 -17.08
C VAL A 46 -15.56 23.49 -16.03
N LEU A 47 -16.71 22.83 -15.83
CA LEU A 47 -16.81 21.68 -14.93
C LEU A 47 -15.99 20.51 -15.47
N ASP A 48 -16.16 20.15 -16.74
CA ASP A 48 -15.45 19.05 -17.39
C ASP A 48 -13.91 19.26 -17.31
N ASP A 49 -13.42 20.46 -17.68
CA ASP A 49 -11.99 20.82 -17.61
C ASP A 49 -11.44 20.73 -16.16
N TRP A 50 -12.26 21.10 -15.17
CA TRP A 50 -11.87 21.02 -13.76
C TRP A 50 -11.79 19.56 -13.28
N LEU A 51 -12.72 18.71 -13.71
CA LEU A 51 -12.73 17.28 -13.37
C LEU A 51 -11.51 16.58 -13.96
N ASP A 52 -11.17 16.88 -15.22
CA ASP A 52 -9.96 16.37 -15.87
C ASP A 52 -8.71 16.78 -15.09
N GLN A 53 -8.62 18.04 -14.65
CA GLN A 53 -7.48 18.52 -13.85
C GLN A 53 -7.39 17.84 -12.47
N VAL A 54 -8.52 17.54 -11.84
CA VAL A 54 -8.56 16.77 -10.59
C VAL A 54 -8.04 15.35 -10.85
N ALA A 55 -8.54 14.66 -11.86
CA ALA A 55 -8.11 13.31 -12.24
C ALA A 55 -6.60 13.24 -12.52
N ASP A 56 -6.06 14.19 -13.30
CA ASP A 56 -4.61 14.30 -13.56
C ASP A 56 -3.79 14.49 -12.27
N THR A 57 -4.32 15.27 -11.32
CA THR A 57 -3.66 15.51 -10.03
C THR A 57 -3.66 14.24 -9.16
N LEU A 58 -4.78 13.52 -9.10
CA LEU A 58 -4.89 12.24 -8.38
C LEU A 58 -3.92 11.21 -8.96
N ARG A 59 -3.84 11.14 -10.30
CA ARG A 59 -2.90 10.27 -11.01
C ARG A 59 -1.45 10.61 -10.67
N ALA A 60 -1.06 11.87 -10.75
CA ALA A 60 0.30 12.31 -10.41
C ALA A 60 0.66 11.99 -8.94
N LEU A 61 -0.31 12.10 -8.03
CA LEU A 61 -0.12 11.74 -6.63
C LEU A 61 0.07 10.23 -6.44
N GLY A 62 -0.67 9.41 -7.20
CA GLY A 62 -0.49 7.96 -7.24
C GLY A 62 0.89 7.54 -7.76
N GLU A 63 1.34 8.15 -8.87
CA GLU A 63 2.69 7.92 -9.42
C GLU A 63 3.79 8.29 -8.40
N ALA A 64 3.65 9.44 -7.73
CA ALA A 64 4.58 9.85 -6.68
C ALA A 64 4.54 8.89 -5.46
N ALA A 65 3.37 8.39 -5.08
CA ALA A 65 3.23 7.41 -4.01
C ALA A 65 3.92 6.08 -4.36
N ASP A 66 3.81 5.62 -5.60
CA ASP A 66 4.49 4.42 -6.10
C ASP A 66 6.01 4.58 -6.11
N GLU A 67 6.54 5.72 -6.56
CA GLU A 67 7.97 6.01 -6.51
C GLU A 67 8.53 5.98 -5.07
N VAL A 68 7.77 6.55 -4.12
CA VAL A 68 8.12 6.54 -2.70
C VAL A 68 8.06 5.12 -2.14
N ALA A 69 7.05 4.33 -2.52
CA ALA A 69 6.93 2.93 -2.11
C ALA A 69 8.10 2.06 -2.61
N VAL A 70 8.51 2.21 -3.87
CA VAL A 70 9.69 1.54 -4.45
C VAL A 70 10.95 1.91 -3.67
N THR A 71 11.11 3.18 -3.32
CA THR A 71 12.25 3.68 -2.53
C THR A 71 12.26 3.12 -1.10
N LEU A 72 11.08 2.91 -0.52
CA LEU A 72 10.91 2.37 0.84
C LEU A 72 11.02 0.84 0.91
N ALA A 73 10.72 0.10 -0.15
CA ALA A 73 10.67 -1.36 -0.17
C ALA A 73 11.93 -2.06 0.40
N PRO A 74 13.18 -1.63 0.09
CA PRO A 74 14.39 -2.23 0.65
C PRO A 74 14.50 -2.09 2.18
N HIS A 75 13.86 -1.06 2.74
CA HIS A 75 13.92 -0.72 4.15
C HIS A 75 12.81 -1.40 4.96
N ALA A 76 11.76 -1.88 4.30
CA ALA A 76 10.63 -2.57 4.92
C ALA A 76 10.85 -4.10 5.06
N ALA A 77 11.89 -4.66 4.42
CA ALA A 77 12.17 -6.08 4.43
C ALA A 77 12.37 -6.64 5.86
N PRO A 78 11.92 -7.87 6.17
CA PRO A 78 12.33 -8.54 7.39
C PRO A 78 13.85 -8.67 7.40
N GLY A 79 14.51 -8.20 8.45
CA GLY A 79 15.95 -8.43 8.63
C GLY A 79 16.27 -9.94 8.58
N PRO A 80 17.51 -10.32 8.20
CA PRO A 80 17.88 -11.73 8.06
C PRO A 80 17.54 -12.48 9.35
N VAL A 81 16.71 -13.52 9.21
CA VAL A 81 16.45 -14.48 10.28
C VAL A 81 17.82 -15.10 10.61
N PRO A 82 18.31 -15.03 11.87
CA PRO A 82 19.60 -15.61 12.19
C PRO A 82 19.59 -17.11 11.84
N PRO A 83 20.66 -17.63 11.19
CA PRO A 83 20.77 -19.05 10.88
C PRO A 83 20.91 -19.83 12.19
N GLY A 84 19.78 -20.25 12.76
CA GLY A 84 19.71 -20.93 14.04
C GLY A 84 18.31 -21.10 14.64
N ALA A 85 17.30 -20.37 14.15
CA ALA A 85 15.94 -20.45 14.70
C ALA A 85 15.05 -21.56 14.08
N ALA A 86 15.58 -22.35 13.14
CA ALA A 86 14.88 -23.49 12.56
C ALA A 86 15.54 -24.80 13.01
N THR A 87 15.32 -25.18 14.26
CA THR A 87 15.40 -26.60 14.65
C THR A 87 14.10 -26.94 15.37
N PRO A 88 13.10 -27.52 14.69
CA PRO A 88 12.04 -28.21 15.40
C PRO A 88 12.71 -29.38 16.10
N LEU A 89 12.90 -29.28 17.41
CA LEU A 89 13.36 -30.39 18.24
C LEU A 89 12.22 -31.42 18.26
N THR A 90 12.27 -32.35 17.32
CA THR A 90 11.45 -33.56 17.30
C THR A 90 11.58 -34.24 18.66
N ARG A 91 10.50 -34.20 19.45
CA ARG A 91 10.37 -34.97 20.67
C ARG A 91 10.27 -36.45 20.28
N PRO A 92 11.21 -37.34 20.66
CA PRO A 92 10.96 -38.76 20.49
C PRO A 92 9.84 -39.18 21.46
N SER A 93 8.68 -39.53 20.91
CA SER A 93 7.66 -40.30 21.61
C SER A 93 8.20 -41.69 21.90
N ALA A 94 8.34 -42.05 23.18
CA ALA A 94 8.59 -43.42 23.60
C ALA A 94 7.28 -44.23 23.47
N PRO A 95 7.28 -45.41 22.82
CA PRO A 95 6.15 -46.31 22.93
C PRO A 95 6.24 -47.09 24.25
N HIS A 96 5.24 -46.86 25.09
CA HIS A 96 4.91 -47.73 26.22
C HIS A 96 4.23 -48.98 25.63
N GLY A 97 4.94 -50.10 25.62
CA GLY A 97 4.42 -51.41 25.19
C GLY A 97 4.47 -52.38 26.37
N VAL A 98 3.30 -52.62 26.95
CA VAL A 98 3.04 -53.59 28.03
C VAL A 98 2.69 -54.92 27.36
N GLU A 99 3.51 -55.96 27.53
CA GLU A 99 3.08 -57.36 27.34
C GLU A 99 3.91 -58.29 28.22
N ARG A 100 3.29 -58.83 29.30
CA ARG A 100 2.88 -60.24 29.42
C ARG A 100 2.18 -60.49 30.75
#